data_AF-A0A843BKZ4-F1
#
_entry.id   AF-A0A843BKZ4-F1
#
_cell.length_a   1.000
_cell.length_b   1.000
_cell.length_c   1.000
_cell.angle_alpha   90.00
_cell.angle_beta   90.00
_cell.angle_gamma   90.00
#
_symmetry.space_group_name_H-M   'P 1'
#
loop_
_entity.id
_entity.type
_entity.pdbx_description
1 polymer ?
#
loop_
_entity_poly.entity_id
_entity_poly.type
_entity_poly.pdbx_seq_one_letter_code
_entity_poly.pdbx_strand_id
1 'polypeptide(L)' 'MPLNCSKCQSRRYPQYSESDKGTLWLCNTCQNYTDSEDVIIREQTEQERADIRTKAEEFERTSNFPSEKLSRRKGVN' A
#
# COMPACT_ATOMS: atom_id res chain seq x y z
N MET A 1 0.72 13.90 7.62
CA MET A 1 0.85 12.55 7.04
C MET A 1 2.03 12.53 6.07
N PRO A 2 3.10 11.80 6.39
CA PRO A 2 4.36 11.83 5.64
C PRO A 2 4.27 11.01 4.36
N LEU A 3 4.27 11.70 3.22
CA LEU A 3 4.16 11.06 1.91
C LEU A 3 5.39 10.23 1.54
N ASN A 4 6.57 10.57 2.06
CA ASN A 4 7.83 9.92 1.75
C ASN A 4 8.50 9.41 3.02
N CYS A 5 9.19 8.27 2.93
CA CYS A 5 9.98 7.73 4.03
C CYS A 5 11.21 8.60 4.31
N SER A 6 11.43 8.96 5.57
CA SER A 6 12.60 9.73 6.00
C SER A 6 13.92 9.01 5.75
N LYS A 7 13.94 7.67 5.75
CA LYS A 7 15.16 6.86 5.56
C LYS A 7 15.53 6.65 4.10
N CYS A 8 14.56 6.34 3.24
CA CYS A 8 14.82 5.91 1.85
C CYS A 8 14.14 6.77 0.78
N GLN A 9 13.42 7.83 1.18
CA GLN A 9 12.69 8.78 0.31
C GLN A 9 11.61 8.14 -0.58
N SER A 10 11.39 6.83 -0.46
CA SER A 10 10.34 6.12 -1.19
C SER A 10 8.97 6.55 -0.69
N ARG A 11 7.98 6.54 -1.57
CA ARG A 11 6.59 6.88 -1.23
C ARG A 11 6.04 5.93 -0.17
N ARG A 12 5.34 6.49 0.82
CA ARG A 12 4.54 5.73 1.77
C ARG A 12 3.11 5.59 1.27
N TYR A 13 2.50 4.47 1.63
CA TYR A 13 1.12 4.13 1.27
C TYR A 13 0.26 4.05 2.52
N PRO A 14 -0.94 4.65 2.50
CA PRO A 14 -1.87 4.53 3.61
C PRO A 14 -2.38 3.09 3.70
N GLN A 15 -2.32 2.51 4.89
CA GLN A 15 -2.80 1.19 5.21
C GLN A 15 -3.72 1.29 6.43
N TYR A 16 -4.96 0.84 6.29
CA TYR A 16 -5.86 0.76 7.43
C TYR A 16 -5.41 -0.34 8.39
N SER A 17 -5.35 -0.01 9.67
CA SER A 17 -5.03 -0.92 10.76
C SER A 17 -6.23 -1.01 11.70
N GLU A 18 -6.81 -2.20 11.81
CA GLU A 18 -7.90 -2.47 12.75
C GLU A 18 -7.42 -2.36 14.21
N SER A 19 -6.20 -2.85 14.50
CA SER A 19 -5.62 -2.79 15.84
C SER A 19 -5.42 -1.36 16.33
N ASP A 20 -4.96 -0.49 15.43
CA ASP A 20 -4.67 0.92 15.74
C ASP A 20 -5.89 1.83 15.50
N LYS A 21 -7.03 1.25 15.08
CA LYS A 21 -8.29 1.94 14.75
C LYS A 21 -8.09 3.15 13.84
N GLY A 22 -7.17 3.04 12.89
CA GLY A 22 -6.72 4.19 12.12
C GLY A 22 -5.87 3.81 10.91
N THR A 23 -5.46 4.83 10.16
CA THR A 23 -4.61 4.66 8.98
C THR A 23 -3.15 4.88 9.36
N LEU A 24 -2.34 3.85 9.14
CA LEU A 24 -0.88 3.91 9.22
C LEU A 24 -0.28 4.15 7.83
N TRP A 25 0.97 4.59 7.79
CA TRP A 25 1.71 4.84 6.55
C TRP A 25 2.83 3.83 6.40
N LEU A 26 2.67 2.90 5.47
CA LEU A 26 3.66 1.87 5.18
C LEU A 26 4.68 2.38 4.17
N CYS A 27 5.97 2.23 4.48
CA CYS A 27 7.02 2.26 3.48
C CYS A 27 7.29 0.84 2.96
N ASN A 28 7.05 0.54 1.68
CA ASN A 28 7.29 -0.79 1.12
C ASN A 28 8.78 -1.17 1.06
N THR A 29 9.67 -0.18 0.93
CA THR A 29 11.12 -0.40 0.86
C THR A 29 11.71 -0.74 2.23
N CYS A 30 11.37 0.06 3.25
CA CYS A 30 11.88 -0.13 4.62
C CYS A 30 10.97 -0.96 5.51
N GLN A 31 9.77 -1.31 5.03
CA GLN A 31 8.79 -2.18 5.70
C GLN A 31 8.44 -1.72 7.12
N ASN A 32 8.33 -0.41 7.31
CA ASN A 32 7.88 0.19 8.57
C ASN A 32 6.60 0.98 8.38
N TYR A 33 5.80 0.98 9.45
CA TYR A 33 4.61 1.79 9.60
C TYR A 33 4.94 3.05 10.39
N THR A 34 4.43 4.19 9.89
CA THR A 34 4.42 5.44 10.63
C THR A 34 3.02 5.97 10.85
N ASP A 35 2.85 6.80 11.87
CA ASP A 35 1.61 7.54 12.08
C ASP A 35 1.51 8.79 11.18
N SER A 36 0.55 9.66 11.49
CA SER A 36 0.36 10.94 10.82
C SER A 36 1.49 11.95 11.05
N GLU A 37 2.25 11.77 12.13
CA GLU A 37 3.34 12.64 12.60
C GLU A 37 4.73 12.17 12.14
N ASP A 38 4.80 11.11 11.33
CA ASP A 38 6.05 10.49 10.85
C ASP A 38 6.87 9.77 11.92
N VAL A 39 6.22 9.36 13.01
CA VAL A 39 6.83 8.51 14.03
C VAL A 39 6.73 7.05 13.61
N ILE A 40 7.85 6.33 13.63
CA ILE A 40 7.87 4.88 13.37
C ILE A 40 7.24 4.16 14.57
N ILE A 41 6.09 3.53 14.34
CA ILE A 41 5.35 2.80 15.37
C ILE A 41 5.86 1.37 15.46
N ARG A 42 6.01 0.70 14.31
CA ARG A 42 6.44 -0.70 14.22
C ARG A 42 6.91 -1.06 12.81
N GLU A 43 7.55 -2.21 12.71
CA GLU A 43 7.85 -2.85 11.44
C GLU A 43 6.70 -3.78 11.01
N GLN A 44 6.63 -4.04 9.71
CA GLN A 44 5.69 -4.97 9.12
C GLN A 44 6.17 -6.40 9.39
N THR A 45 5.26 -7.24 9.89
CA THR A 45 5.57 -8.63 10.19
C THR A 45 5.79 -9.45 8.91
N GLU A 46 6.42 -10.62 9.04
CA GLU A 46 6.54 -11.56 7.91
C GLU A 46 5.18 -12.09 7.44
N GLN A 47 4.27 -12.33 8.40
CA GLN A 47 2.91 -12.81 8.13
C GLN A 47 2.12 -11.77 7.33
N GLU A 48 2.10 -10.50 7.74
CA GLU A 48 1.43 -9.43 6.99
C GLU A 48 1.95 -9.32 5.54
N ARG A 49 3.27 -9.50 5.35
CA ARG A 49 3.89 -9.51 4.01
C ARG A 49 3.48 -10.73 3.20
N ALA A 50 3.40 -11.90 3.83
CA ALA A 50 2.93 -13.11 3.18
C ALA A 50 1.46 -12.96 2.72
N ASP A 51 0.59 -12.47 3.60
CA ASP A 51 -0.83 -12.29 3.29
C ASP A 51 -1.06 -11.34 2.12
N ILE A 52 -0.31 -10.23 2.07
CA ILE A 52 -0.39 -9.28 0.94
C ILE A 52 0.07 -9.94 -0.35
N ARG A 53 1.16 -10.72 -0.33
CA ARG A 53 1.65 -11.45 -1.51
C ARG A 53 0.62 -12.45 -2.02
N THR A 54 0.05 -13.26 -1.13
CA THR A 54 -1.00 -14.22 -1.50
C THR A 54 -2.22 -13.52 -2.09
N LYS A 55 -2.65 -12.39 -1.53
CA LYS A 55 -3.75 -11.59 -2.09
C LYS A 55 -3.42 -11.04 -3.47
N ALA A 56 -2.18 -10.62 -3.71
CA ALA A 56 -1.75 -10.13 -5.02
C ALA A 56 -1.75 -11.26 -6.07
N GLU A 57 -1.22 -12.43 -5.73
CA GLU A 57 -1.22 -13.62 -6.59
C GLU A 57 -2.65 -14.08 -6.91
N GLU A 58 -3.54 -14.07 -5.90
CA GLU A 58 -4.95 -14.41 -6.11
C GLU A 58 -5.66 -13.40 -7.02
N PHE A 59 -5.38 -12.11 -6.86
CA PHE A 59 -5.91 -11.08 -7.75
C PHE A 59 -5.45 -11.31 -9.18
N GLU A 60 -4.16 -11.52 -9.42
CA GLU A 60 -3.62 -11.81 -10.75
C GLU A 60 -4.30 -13.03 -11.39
N ARG A 61 -4.44 -14.13 -10.62
CA ARG A 61 -5.10 -15.36 -11.09
C ARG A 61 -6.58 -15.17 -11.43
N THR A 62 -7.29 -14.33 -10.70
CA THR A 62 -8.75 -14.13 -10.86
C THR A 62 -9.10 -12.97 -11.79
N SER A 63 -8.14 -12.11 -12.09
CA SER A 63 -8.31 -10.91 -12.90
C SER A 63 -8.52 -11.20 -14.40
N ASN A 64 -9.74 -11.56 -14.78
CA ASN A 64 -10.14 -11.72 -16.19
C ASN A 64 -10.59 -10.37 -16.81
N PHE A 65 -9.69 -9.38 -16.85
CA PHE A 65 -9.99 -8.10 -17.51
C PHE A 65 -9.74 -8.20 -19.03
N PRO A 66 -10.75 -7.97 -19.89
CA PRO A 66 -10.53 -7.88 -21.33
C PRO A 66 -9.62 -6.67 -21.63
N SER A 67 -8.52 -6.90 -22.34
CA SER A 67 -7.53 -5.87 -22.71
C SER A 67 -8.15 -4.70 -23.50
N GLU A 68 -9.25 -4.95 -24.20
CA GLU A 68 -9.95 -4.01 -25.08
C GLU A 68 -10.63 -2.84 -24.34
N LYS A 69 -10.87 -2.93 -23.02
CA LYS A 69 -11.69 -1.94 -22.29
C LYS A 69 -10.91 -0.93 -21.44
N LEU A 70 -9.58 -0.95 -21.46
CA LEU A 70 -8.76 0.07 -20.78
C LEU A 70 -8.50 1.30 -21.68
N SER A 71 -9.54 1.77 -22.37
CA SER A 71 -9.50 3.05 -23.07
C SER A 71 -9.63 4.18 -22.06
N ARG A 72 -8.60 5.03 -21.97
CA ARG A 72 -8.66 6.27 -21.19
C ARG A 72 -9.82 7.10 -21.73
N ARG A 73 -10.83 7.39 -20.90
CA ARG A 73 -11.92 8.30 -21.29
C ARG A 73 -11.28 9.61 -21.73
N LYS A 74 -11.50 10.02 -23.00
CA LYS A 74 -11.11 11.36 -23.46
C LYS A 74 -11.87 12.35 -22.58
N GLY A 75 -11.13 13.22 -21.90
CA GLY A 75 -11.70 14.23 -21.00
C GLY A 75 -12.74 15.06 -21.73
N VAL A 76 -13.83 15.37 -21.03
CA VAL A 76 -14.82 16.36 -21.47
C VAL A 76 -14.14 17.72 -21.35
N ASN A 77 -14.02 18.46 -22.46
CA ASN A 77 -13.61 19.87 -22.44
C ASN A 77 -14.67 20.71 -21.72
#